data_AF-A0A5B7DIS6-F1
#
_entry.id   AF-A0A5B7DIS6-F1
#
_cell.length_a   1.000
_cell.length_b   1.000
_cell.length_c   1.000
_cell.angle_alpha   90.00
_cell.angle_beta   90.00
_cell.angle_gamma   90.00
#
_symmetry.space_group_name_H-M   'P 1'
#
loop_
_entity.id
_entity.type
_entity.pdbx_description
1 polymer ?
#
loop_
_entity_poly.entity_id
_entity_poly.type
_entity_poly.pdbx_seq_one_letter_code
_entity_poly.pdbx_strand_id
1 'polypeptide(L)'
;MCRPMYCDRMVLLMLGNAANWGLAIYGMVSTPRDFASYLLIIFLTNLLLYIAFYIIMKLRHGERLLLQPVIYMVLCAAGWSTAVYFYTQHTTTWELTPAHSRQYNQECVLLHFYDTHDIWHFLSAGAMFFGFMLLLTLDDDLSQTPREKIPVF
;
A
#
# COMPACT_ATOMS: atom_id res chain seq x y z
N MET A 1 -34.77 -9.76 10.21
CA MET A 1 -33.66 -9.70 9.23
C MET A 1 -32.85 -8.46 9.52
N CYS A 2 -31.60 -8.60 9.96
CA CYS A 2 -30.65 -7.47 10.03
C CYS A 2 -30.22 -7.11 8.61
N ARG A 3 -30.75 -6.02 8.04
CA ARG A 3 -30.15 -5.40 6.85
C ARG A 3 -29.05 -4.46 7.31
N PRO A 4 -27.83 -4.56 6.77
CA PRO A 4 -26.77 -3.61 7.10
C PRO A 4 -27.20 -2.22 6.62
N MET A 5 -26.87 -1.19 7.41
CA MET A 5 -27.17 0.21 7.08
C MET A 5 -26.47 0.63 5.78
N TYR A 6 -25.27 0.08 5.51
CA TYR A 6 -24.49 0.30 4.29
C TYR A 6 -24.02 -1.04 3.70
N CYS A 7 -24.74 -1.55 2.70
CA CYS A 7 -24.38 -2.81 2.01
C CYS A 7 -22.99 -2.73 1.36
N ASP A 8 -22.67 -1.61 0.71
CA ASP A 8 -21.40 -1.41 0.00
C ASP A 8 -20.20 -1.53 0.97
N ARG A 9 -20.30 -0.91 2.15
CA ARG A 9 -19.30 -1.03 3.23
C ARG A 9 -19.10 -2.48 3.65
N MET A 10 -20.20 -3.21 3.88
CA MET A 10 -20.13 -4.61 4.31
C MET A 10 -19.41 -5.48 3.27
N VAL A 11 -19.77 -5.34 1.99
CA VAL A 11 -19.16 -6.12 0.90
C VAL A 11 -17.67 -5.83 0.80
N LEU A 12 -17.26 -4.56 0.80
CA LEU A 12 -15.85 -4.19 0.70
C LEU A 12 -15.04 -4.68 1.90
N LEU A 13 -15.59 -4.61 3.11
CA LEU A 13 -14.94 -5.14 4.31
C LEU A 13 -14.80 -6.67 4.25
N MET A 14 -15.82 -7.39 3.76
CA MET A 14 -15.72 -8.83 3.55
C MET A 14 -14.63 -9.19 2.54
N LEU A 15 -14.53 -8.46 1.42
CA LEU A 15 -13.48 -8.66 0.43
C LEU A 15 -12.09 -8.37 0.98
N GLY A 16 -11.91 -7.27 1.71
CA GLY A 16 -10.64 -6.91 2.34
C GLY A 16 -10.21 -7.94 3.39
N ASN A 17 -11.15 -8.42 4.21
CA ASN A 17 -10.87 -9.50 5.15
C ASN A 17 -10.52 -10.80 4.41
N ALA A 18 -11.28 -11.20 3.39
CA ALA A 18 -10.98 -12.40 2.61
C ALA A 18 -9.57 -12.36 2.00
N ALA A 19 -9.13 -11.20 1.49
CA ALA A 19 -7.76 -11.01 1.00
C ALA A 19 -6.72 -11.19 2.13
N ASN A 20 -6.95 -10.62 3.31
CA ASN A 20 -6.06 -10.77 4.46
C ASN A 20 -5.97 -12.21 4.97
N TRP A 21 -7.11 -12.88 5.12
CA TRP A 21 -7.16 -14.30 5.49
C TRP A 21 -6.48 -15.17 4.43
N GLY A 22 -6.67 -14.86 3.14
CA GLY A 22 -6.01 -15.53 2.03
C GLY A 22 -4.49 -15.42 2.09
N LEU A 23 -3.96 -14.21 2.33
CA LEU A 23 -2.53 -14.00 2.53
C LEU A 23 -2.00 -14.76 3.74
N ALA A 24 -2.70 -14.71 4.87
CA ALA A 24 -2.30 -15.42 6.09
C ALA A 24 -2.24 -16.95 5.87
N ILE A 25 -3.25 -17.54 5.23
CA ILE A 25 -3.28 -18.96 4.88
C ILE A 25 -2.15 -19.29 3.92
N TYR A 26 -1.91 -18.46 2.91
CA TYR A 26 -0.81 -18.64 1.98
C TYR A 26 0.55 -18.69 2.67
N GLY A 27 0.80 -17.79 3.64
CA GLY A 27 2.04 -17.83 4.44
C GLY A 27 2.16 -19.06 5.32
N MET A 28 1.06 -19.53 5.91
CA MET A 28 1.07 -20.75 6.71
C MET A 28 1.40 -21.99 5.88
N VAL A 29 0.86 -22.09 4.65
CA VAL A 29 1.07 -23.25 3.77
C VAL A 29 2.42 -23.21 3.08
N SER A 30 2.83 -22.04 2.59
CA SER A 30 4.04 -21.92 1.76
C SER A 30 5.32 -21.77 2.59
N THR A 31 5.21 -21.38 3.87
CA THR A 31 6.34 -21.13 4.78
C THR A 31 7.49 -20.38 4.08
N PRO A 32 7.26 -19.13 3.64
CA PRO A 32 8.24 -18.40 2.84
C PRO A 32 9.57 -18.25 3.60
N ARG A 33 10.68 -18.55 2.92
CA ARG A 33 12.02 -18.41 3.49
C ARG A 33 12.39 -16.94 3.69
N ASP A 34 11.97 -16.08 2.76
CA ASP A 34 12.11 -14.63 2.87
C ASP A 34 10.96 -14.03 3.69
N PHE A 35 11.16 -14.04 5.01
CA PHE A 35 10.22 -13.50 5.97
C PHE A 35 9.97 -11.98 5.78
N ALA A 36 11.00 -11.22 5.42
CA ALA A 36 10.91 -9.76 5.31
C ALA A 36 10.04 -9.36 4.10
N SER A 37 10.28 -9.98 2.96
CA SER A 37 9.46 -9.78 1.75
C SER A 37 8.02 -10.23 1.96
N TYR A 38 7.80 -11.31 2.69
CA TYR A 38 6.45 -11.76 3.03
C TYR A 38 5.69 -10.74 3.90
N LEU A 39 6.32 -10.20 4.94
CA LEU A 39 5.73 -9.12 5.75
C LEU A 39 5.47 -7.86 4.94
N LEU A 40 6.40 -7.47 4.06
CA LEU A 40 6.22 -6.34 3.16
C LEU A 40 4.95 -6.49 2.32
N ILE A 41 4.73 -7.68 1.73
CA ILE A 41 3.52 -7.96 0.93
C ILE A 41 2.26 -7.82 1.77
N ILE A 42 2.24 -8.33 3.01
CA ILE A 42 1.07 -8.22 3.91
C ILE A 42 0.77 -6.74 4.22
N PHE A 43 1.78 -5.97 4.63
CA PHE A 43 1.58 -4.58 5.00
C PHE A 43 1.21 -3.72 3.80
N LEU A 44 1.87 -3.91 2.66
CA LEU A 44 1.56 -3.21 1.42
C LEU A 44 0.15 -3.53 0.94
N THR A 45 -0.25 -4.81 0.96
CA THR A 45 -1.60 -5.21 0.57
C THR A 45 -2.65 -4.58 1.48
N ASN A 46 -2.43 -4.58 2.80
CA ASN A 46 -3.34 -3.92 3.75
C ASN A 46 -3.46 -2.42 3.49
N LEU A 47 -2.34 -1.74 3.25
CA LEU A 47 -2.33 -0.31 2.93
C LEU A 47 -3.13 -0.02 1.65
N LEU A 48 -2.89 -0.78 0.58
CA LEU A 48 -3.58 -0.60 -0.69
C LEU A 48 -5.07 -0.93 -0.60
N LEU A 49 -5.44 -2.01 0.11
CA LEU A 49 -6.83 -2.37 0.37
C LEU A 49 -7.56 -1.28 1.17
N TYR A 50 -6.89 -0.69 2.16
CA TYR A 50 -7.45 0.39 2.98
C TYR A 50 -7.69 1.65 2.14
N ILE A 51 -6.69 2.09 1.36
CA ILE A 51 -6.83 3.24 0.46
C ILE A 51 -7.94 2.99 -0.58
N ALA A 52 -7.97 1.79 -1.18
CA ALA A 52 -9.00 1.41 -2.15
C ALA A 52 -10.40 1.40 -1.52
N PHE A 53 -10.55 0.87 -0.30
CA PHE A 53 -11.81 0.88 0.43
C PHE A 53 -12.37 2.30 0.58
N TYR A 54 -11.54 3.26 1.01
CA TYR A 54 -11.96 4.65 1.17
C TYR A 54 -12.33 5.31 -0.17
N ILE A 55 -11.49 5.17 -1.19
CA ILE A 55 -11.75 5.75 -2.52
C ILE A 55 -13.04 5.17 -3.12
N ILE A 56 -13.24 3.85 -3.06
CA ILE A 56 -14.44 3.20 -3.59
C ILE A 56 -15.68 3.69 -2.84
N MET A 57 -15.64 3.74 -1.50
CA MET A 57 -16.75 4.26 -0.70
C MET A 57 -17.11 5.70 -1.10
N LYS A 58 -16.10 6.55 -1.26
CA LYS A 58 -16.26 7.94 -1.68
C LYS A 58 -16.93 8.06 -3.05
N LEU A 59 -16.44 7.32 -4.04
CA LEU A 59 -17.00 7.28 -5.39
C LEU A 59 -18.43 6.72 -5.44
N ARG A 60 -18.72 5.68 -4.65
CA ARG A 60 -20.04 5.03 -4.60
C ARG A 60 -21.12 5.92 -4.01
N HIS A 61 -20.76 6.79 -3.06
CA HIS A 61 -21.68 7.72 -2.42
C HIS A 61 -21.72 9.10 -3.11
N GLY A 62 -21.01 9.26 -4.24
CA GLY A 62 -21.04 10.48 -5.04
C GLY A 62 -20.35 11.69 -4.39
N GLU A 63 -19.45 11.42 -3.44
CA GLU A 63 -18.63 12.44 -2.79
C GLU A 63 -17.57 12.99 -3.75
N ARG A 64 -17.09 14.21 -3.51
CA ARG A 64 -16.21 14.90 -4.45
C ARG A 64 -14.75 14.65 -4.08
N LEU A 65 -13.96 14.20 -5.05
CA LEU A 65 -12.51 14.16 -4.92
C LEU A 65 -11.94 15.54 -5.26
N LEU A 66 -11.45 16.24 -4.23
CA LEU A 66 -10.74 17.52 -4.42
C LEU A 66 -9.43 17.30 -5.20
N LEU A 67 -8.92 18.37 -5.82
CA LEU A 67 -7.69 18.28 -6.63
C LEU A 67 -6.47 17.86 -5.79
N GLN A 68 -6.37 18.33 -4.54
CA GLN A 68 -5.25 18.03 -3.65
C GLN A 68 -5.08 16.52 -3.37
N PRO A 69 -6.10 15.77 -2.90
CA PRO A 69 -6.00 14.32 -2.74
C PRO A 69 -5.78 13.60 -4.08
N VAL A 70 -6.34 14.10 -5.20
CA VAL A 70 -6.06 13.51 -6.53
C VAL A 70 -4.58 13.59 -6.90
N ILE A 71 -3.92 14.73 -6.64
CA ILE A 71 -2.48 14.88 -6.86
C ILE A 71 -1.70 13.89 -6.00
N TYR A 72 -2.01 13.78 -4.70
CA TYR A 72 -1.34 12.82 -3.82
C TYR A 72 -1.58 11.37 -4.25
N MET A 73 -2.78 11.04 -4.76
CA MET A 73 -3.09 9.72 -5.28
C MET A 73 -2.23 9.36 -6.49
N VAL A 74 -2.07 10.28 -7.44
CA VAL A 74 -1.21 10.09 -8.63
C VAL A 74 0.25 9.93 -8.23
N LEU A 75 0.76 10.78 -7.33
CA LEU A 75 2.14 10.70 -6.84
C LEU A 75 2.40 9.40 -6.06
N CYS A 76 1.45 8.99 -5.22
CA CYS A 76 1.50 7.72 -4.49
C CYS A 76 1.54 6.53 -5.46
N ALA A 77 0.64 6.49 -6.45
CA ALA A 77 0.60 5.42 -7.44
C ALA A 77 1.87 5.36 -8.29
N ALA A 78 2.39 6.51 -8.73
CA ALA A 78 3.65 6.60 -9.46
C ALA A 78 4.83 6.11 -8.60
N GLY A 79 4.92 6.56 -7.35
CA GLY A 79 5.95 6.15 -6.41
C GLY A 79 5.93 4.66 -6.09
N TRP A 80 4.76 4.06 -5.85
CA TRP A 80 4.65 2.62 -5.65
C TRP A 80 5.02 1.82 -6.91
N SER A 81 4.58 2.27 -8.08
CA SER A 81 4.87 1.58 -9.35
C SER A 81 6.37 1.54 -9.62
N THR A 82 7.08 2.66 -9.41
CA THR A 82 8.54 2.73 -9.58
C THR A 82 9.27 2.00 -8.46
N ALA A 83 8.80 2.07 -7.21
CA ALA A 83 9.37 1.31 -6.11
C ALA A 83 9.30 -0.21 -6.36
N VAL A 84 8.16 -0.72 -6.83
CA VAL A 84 8.00 -2.14 -7.17
C VAL A 84 8.96 -2.55 -8.28
N TYR A 85 9.17 -1.72 -9.29
CA TYR A 85 10.16 -1.98 -10.35
C TYR A 85 11.56 -2.20 -9.77
N PHE A 86 12.05 -1.29 -8.90
CA PHE A 86 13.37 -1.45 -8.29
C PHE A 86 13.42 -2.58 -7.25
N TYR A 87 12.33 -2.86 -6.55
CA TYR A 87 12.25 -3.99 -5.60
C TYR A 87 12.50 -5.35 -6.27
N THR A 88 12.04 -5.52 -7.52
CA THR A 88 12.28 -6.78 -8.26
C THR A 88 13.73 -6.98 -8.68
N GLN A 89 14.59 -5.97 -8.52
CA GLN A 89 16.01 -6.04 -8.81
C GLN A 89 16.76 -6.49 -7.54
N HIS A 90 16.91 -7.80 -7.37
CA HIS A 90 17.56 -8.39 -6.21
C HIS A 90 19.06 -8.07 -6.15
N THR A 91 19.45 -7.16 -5.25
CA THR A 91 20.86 -6.86 -4.93
C THR A 91 21.29 -7.36 -3.55
N THR A 92 20.34 -7.70 -2.68
CA THR A 92 20.61 -8.16 -1.32
C THR A 92 19.69 -9.31 -0.92
N THR A 93 20.12 -10.13 0.04
CA THR A 93 19.30 -11.18 0.65
C THR A 93 19.57 -11.31 2.15
N TRP A 94 18.49 -11.54 2.90
CA TRP A 94 18.50 -11.78 4.34
C TRP A 94 18.69 -13.26 4.71
N GLU A 95 18.54 -14.17 3.73
CA GLU A 95 18.61 -15.62 3.96
C GLU A 95 20.05 -16.13 4.09
N LEU A 96 21.02 -15.40 3.53
CA LEU A 96 22.41 -15.80 3.45
C LEU A 96 23.29 -15.03 4.45
N THR A 97 24.48 -15.59 4.72
CA THR A 97 25.48 -14.86 5.50
C THR A 97 25.91 -13.58 4.77
N PRO A 98 26.38 -12.54 5.48
CA PRO A 98 26.84 -11.31 4.85
C PRO A 98 27.92 -11.52 3.79
N ALA A 99 28.76 -12.54 3.93
CA ALA A 99 29.79 -12.88 2.94
C ALA A 99 29.19 -13.43 1.63
N HIS A 100 28.17 -14.29 1.72
CA HIS A 100 27.47 -14.82 0.55
C HIS A 100 26.53 -13.78 -0.08
N SER A 101 25.86 -12.95 0.74
CA SER A 101 24.99 -11.88 0.25
C SER A 101 25.76 -10.86 -0.62
N ARG A 102 27.03 -10.58 -0.32
CA ARG A 102 27.91 -9.71 -1.13
C ARG A 102 28.11 -10.18 -2.58
N GLN A 103 27.84 -11.45 -2.90
CA GLN A 103 27.91 -11.95 -4.27
C GLN A 103 26.80 -11.39 -5.17
N TYR A 104 25.74 -10.83 -4.57
CA TYR A 104 24.61 -10.21 -5.28
C TYR A 104 24.81 -8.71 -5.53
N ASN A 105 25.85 -8.10 -4.95
CA ASN A 105 26.14 -6.68 -5.12
C ASN A 105 26.32 -6.35 -6.60
N GLN A 106 25.66 -5.28 -7.05
CA GLN A 106 25.83 -4.73 -8.39
C GLN A 106 26.44 -3.33 -8.32
N GLU A 107 26.89 -2.82 -9.46
CA GLU A 107 27.38 -1.45 -9.58
C GLU A 107 26.28 -0.45 -9.22
N CYS A 108 26.65 0.63 -8.51
CA CYS A 108 25.70 1.67 -8.11
C CYS A 108 25.17 2.42 -9.34
N VAL A 109 23.86 2.59 -9.42
CA VAL A 109 23.18 3.10 -10.63
C VAL A 109 22.98 4.62 -10.60
N LEU A 110 22.95 5.23 -9.41
CA LEU A 110 22.70 6.67 -9.25
C LEU A 110 23.86 7.32 -8.50
N LEU A 111 24.45 8.36 -9.14
CA LEU A 111 25.58 9.15 -8.61
C LEU A 111 26.81 8.31 -8.20
N HIS A 112 26.94 7.09 -8.70
CA HIS A 112 27.95 6.11 -8.24
C HIS A 112 27.93 5.87 -6.73
N PHE A 113 26.77 6.06 -6.09
CA PHE A 113 26.63 5.93 -4.64
C PHE A 113 25.40 5.11 -4.24
N TYR A 114 24.25 5.34 -4.90
CA TYR A 114 23.01 4.64 -4.58
C TYR A 114 22.80 3.45 -5.50
N ASP A 115 22.50 2.31 -4.91
CA ASP A 115 22.08 1.12 -5.64
C ASP A 115 20.56 1.11 -5.87
N THR A 116 20.05 0.03 -6.47
CA THR A 116 18.63 -0.12 -6.77
C THR A 116 17.79 -0.30 -5.49
N HIS A 117 18.37 -0.86 -4.44
CA HIS A 117 17.72 -1.09 -3.15
C HIS A 117 17.52 0.24 -2.39
N ASP A 118 18.52 1.11 -2.40
CA ASP A 118 18.42 2.46 -1.86
C ASP A 118 17.34 3.28 -2.57
N ILE A 119 17.30 3.20 -3.90
CA ILE A 119 16.28 3.87 -4.72
C ILE A 119 14.88 3.32 -4.40
N TRP A 120 14.73 2.00 -4.27
CA TRP A 120 13.48 1.37 -3.83
C TRP A 120 13.03 1.93 -2.47
N HIS A 121 13.92 2.00 -1.48
CA HIS A 121 13.61 2.54 -0.16
C HIS A 121 13.20 4.01 -0.21
N PHE A 122 13.90 4.84 -0.97
CA PHE A 122 13.57 6.25 -1.11
C PHE A 122 12.20 6.47 -1.78
N LEU A 123 11.94 5.77 -2.89
CA LEU A 123 10.68 5.87 -3.63
C LEU A 123 9.50 5.34 -2.83
N SER A 124 9.65 4.20 -2.14
CA SER A 124 8.60 3.63 -1.29
C SER A 124 8.28 4.51 -0.09
N ALA A 125 9.29 5.13 0.54
CA ALA A 125 9.07 6.12 1.60
C ALA A 125 8.27 7.34 1.10
N GLY A 126 8.61 7.86 -0.08
CA GLY A 126 7.85 8.93 -0.72
C GLY A 126 6.41 8.52 -1.05
N ALA A 127 6.22 7.31 -1.60
CA ALA A 127 4.90 6.77 -1.91
C ALA A 127 4.02 6.63 -0.65
N MET A 128 4.58 6.11 0.45
CA MET A 128 3.89 6.05 1.74
C MET A 128 3.51 7.44 2.25
N PHE A 129 4.41 8.42 2.18
CA PHE A 129 4.13 9.80 2.57
C PHE A 129 2.94 10.37 1.80
N PHE A 130 2.93 10.25 0.47
CA PHE A 130 1.80 10.69 -0.34
C PHE A 130 0.52 9.91 -0.04
N GLY A 131 0.62 8.61 0.25
CA GLY A 131 -0.52 7.81 0.73
C GLY A 131 -1.11 8.32 2.04
N PHE A 132 -0.29 8.74 3.01
CA PHE A 132 -0.78 9.35 4.24
C PHE A 132 -1.40 10.73 4.00
N MET A 133 -0.78 11.56 3.16
CA MET A 133 -1.36 12.86 2.78
C MET A 133 -2.70 12.71 2.06
N LEU A 134 -2.81 11.70 1.17
CA LEU A 134 -4.08 11.33 0.55
C LEU A 134 -5.13 11.01 1.60
N LEU A 135 -4.85 10.08 2.53
CA LEU A 135 -5.81 9.69 3.56
C LEU A 135 -6.20 10.85 4.49
N LEU A 136 -5.26 11.76 4.78
CA LEU A 136 -5.51 12.92 5.64
C LEU A 136 -6.43 13.95 4.98
N THR A 137 -6.31 14.13 3.67
CA THR A 137 -7.00 15.19 2.91
C THR A 137 -8.20 14.67 2.11
N LEU A 138 -8.46 13.36 2.15
CA LEU A 138 -9.48 12.72 1.33
C LEU A 138 -10.88 13.24 1.63
N ASP A 139 -11.18 13.52 2.90
CA ASP A 139 -12.51 13.92 3.38
C ASP A 139 -12.62 15.42 3.69
N ASP A 140 -11.69 16.23 3.17
CA ASP A 140 -11.72 17.69 3.35
C ASP A 140 -13.00 18.33 2.76
N ASP A 141 -13.60 17.71 1.73
CA ASP A 141 -14.90 18.11 1.17
C ASP A 141 -16.07 17.92 2.15
N LEU A 142 -15.91 17.03 3.13
CA LEU A 142 -16.89 16.70 4.16
C LEU A 142 -16.59 17.36 5.51
N SER A 143 -15.68 18.34 5.57
CA SER A 143 -15.27 19.01 6.82
C SER A 143 -16.41 19.58 7.68
N GLN A 144 -17.56 19.91 7.06
CA GLN A 144 -18.76 20.43 7.75
C GLN A 144 -19.84 19.35 7.98
N THR A 145 -19.60 18.12 7.55
CA THR A 145 -20.55 17.01 7.66
C THR A 145 -20.33 16.26 8.98
N PRO A 146 -21.36 16.09 9.82
CA PRO A 146 -21.25 15.27 11.03
C PRO A 146 -20.79 13.85 10.69
N ARG A 147 -19.84 13.31 11.47
CA ARG A 147 -19.20 12.01 11.20
C ARG A 147 -20.20 10.85 11.05
N GLU A 148 -21.31 10.88 11.78
CA GLU A 148 -22.39 9.89 11.72
C GLU A 148 -23.11 9.83 10.37
N LYS A 149 -23.00 10.89 9.56
CA LYS A 149 -23.60 10.98 8.23
C LYS A 149 -22.64 10.59 7.12
N ILE A 150 -21.37 10.33 7.44
CA ILE A 150 -20.35 9.96 6.48
C ILE A 150 -20.41 8.44 6.29
N PRO A 151 -20.79 7.92 5.12
CA PRO A 151 -21.07 6.50 4.93
C PRO A 151 -19.89 5.56 5.18
N VAL A 152 -18.66 6.07 5.10
CA VAL A 152 -17.45 5.29 5.38
C VAL A 152 -17.27 4.98 6.88
N PHE A 153 -17.81 5.81 7.79
CA PHE A 153 -17.64 5.68 9.24
C PHE A 153 -18.74 4.86 9.91
#